data_AF-A0A9D6RNI6-F1
#
_entry.id   AF-A0A9D6RNI6-F1
#
_cell.length_a   1.000
_cell.length_b   1.000
_cell.length_c   1.000
_cell.angle_alpha   90.00
_cell.angle_beta   90.00
_cell.angle_gamma   90.00
#
_symmetry.space_group_name_H-M   'P 1'
#
loop_
_entity.id
_entity.type
_entity.pdbx_description
1 polymer ?
#
loop_
_entity_poly.entity_id
_entity_poly.type
_entity_poly.pdbx_seq_one_letter_code
_entity_poly.pdbx_strand_id
1 'polypeptide(L)'
;MKHPWTRGPFKRIMMTQNATTLRRGAAVSRLVALLFLLSSARVPAAADTDPRVVLVTIDGFPAAMLADEKTPIPRLRKLATAGVMAEGMRVCNPTMTWPNHTTLVTGLRADRHSVLFNGILTRGEADAPVSVDPRRDKSELVAAPTLYDLLHDAGMRTAGINWPCTRNSKSLDDDFPDSPEPLLHSTPRLRQELRASDARMNAAFIVAGRGIKSGAKIGLVDNIDVAPTIARLLGKALPNAQGRILNEILVSE
;
A
#
# COMPACT_ATOMS: atom_id res chain seq x y z
N MET A 1 -0.57 -9.20 41.84
CA MET A 1 -1.98 -9.52 42.19
C MET A 1 -2.42 -10.71 41.35
N LYS A 2 -3.01 -11.73 41.99
CA LYS A 2 -3.27 -13.07 41.45
C LYS A 2 -4.53 -13.08 40.56
N HIS A 3 -4.46 -13.76 39.42
CA HIS A 3 -5.61 -14.23 38.64
C HIS A 3 -6.43 -15.29 39.40
N PRO A 4 -7.73 -15.43 39.11
CA PRO A 4 -8.26 -16.78 38.92
C PRO A 4 -9.29 -16.91 37.79
N TRP A 5 -9.05 -17.87 36.90
CA TRP A 5 -10.07 -18.56 36.11
C TRP A 5 -10.73 -19.63 36.97
N THR A 6 -12.06 -19.75 36.94
CA THR A 6 -12.80 -20.90 37.53
C THR A 6 -13.60 -21.61 36.45
N ARG A 7 -13.35 -22.93 36.32
CA ARG A 7 -14.11 -23.88 35.50
C ARG A 7 -15.34 -24.32 36.28
N GLY A 8 -16.53 -24.20 35.70
CA GLY A 8 -17.78 -24.76 36.22
C GLY A 8 -18.03 -26.20 35.71
N PRO A 9 -18.76 -27.04 36.46
CA PRO A 9 -18.92 -28.46 36.14
C PRO A 9 -20.04 -28.76 35.13
N PHE A 10 -19.78 -29.74 34.28
CA PHE A 10 -20.76 -30.40 33.40
C PHE A 10 -21.86 -31.09 34.22
N LYS A 11 -23.13 -30.90 33.83
CA LYS A 11 -24.24 -31.78 34.22
C LYS A 11 -24.81 -32.47 32.98
N ARG A 12 -24.65 -33.79 32.95
CA ARG A 12 -25.24 -34.72 31.96
C ARG A 12 -26.63 -35.11 32.48
N ILE A 13 -27.70 -34.74 31.78
CA ILE A 13 -29.06 -35.18 32.11
C ILE A 13 -29.40 -36.33 31.17
N MET A 14 -29.56 -37.51 31.77
CA MET A 14 -30.07 -38.73 31.15
C MET A 14 -31.58 -38.77 31.43
N MET A 15 -32.41 -38.78 30.40
CA MET A 15 -33.84 -39.05 30.52
C MET A 15 -34.19 -40.30 29.71
N THR A 16 -34.50 -41.37 30.42
CA THR A 16 -35.25 -42.53 29.92
C THR A 16 -36.72 -42.35 30.31
N GLN A 17 -37.65 -42.33 29.36
CA GLN A 17 -39.04 -42.68 29.62
C GLN A 17 -39.67 -43.38 28.41
N ASN A 18 -40.65 -44.21 28.74
CA ASN A 18 -41.09 -45.38 28.00
C ASN A 18 -42.02 -45.05 26.83
N ALA A 19 -42.02 -45.98 25.88
CA ALA A 19 -42.96 -46.05 24.79
C ALA A 19 -44.39 -46.32 25.28
N THR A 20 -45.32 -45.49 24.83
CA THR A 20 -46.75 -45.81 24.76
C THR A 20 -47.21 -45.65 23.33
N THR A 21 -47.63 -46.77 22.75
CA THR A 21 -48.24 -46.91 21.43
C THR A 21 -49.58 -46.18 21.34
N LEU A 22 -49.72 -45.26 20.39
CA LEU A 22 -51.03 -44.87 19.85
C LEU A 22 -50.98 -44.86 18.33
N ARG A 23 -51.73 -45.77 17.71
CA ARG A 23 -52.00 -45.82 16.27
C ARG A 23 -53.16 -44.87 15.92
N ARG A 24 -52.99 -44.12 14.83
CA ARG A 24 -53.98 -43.72 13.79
C ARG A 24 -53.91 -42.22 13.45
N GLY A 25 -53.64 -41.91 12.18
CA GLY A 25 -53.75 -40.55 11.63
C GLY A 25 -52.81 -40.24 10.46
N ALA A 26 -52.69 -41.12 9.47
CA ALA A 26 -51.89 -40.89 8.27
C ALA A 26 -52.61 -39.91 7.31
N ALA A 27 -52.56 -38.61 7.61
CA ALA A 27 -52.99 -37.57 6.65
C ALA A 27 -52.39 -36.17 6.89
N VAL A 28 -51.77 -35.89 8.05
CA VAL A 28 -51.25 -34.54 8.35
C VAL A 28 -49.74 -34.41 8.09
N SER A 29 -49.01 -35.50 7.91
CA SER A 29 -47.54 -35.48 7.76
C SER A 29 -47.01 -35.05 6.39
N ARG A 30 -47.84 -34.92 5.34
CA ARG A 30 -47.34 -34.51 4.00
C ARG A 30 -47.29 -32.98 3.80
N LEU A 31 -48.04 -32.20 4.57
CA LEU A 31 -48.05 -30.73 4.43
C LEU A 31 -46.94 -30.05 5.24
N VAL A 32 -46.54 -30.63 6.37
CA VAL A 32 -45.40 -30.15 7.17
C VAL A 32 -44.07 -30.43 6.47
N ALA A 33 -43.94 -31.57 5.77
CA ALA A 33 -42.74 -31.89 5.01
C ALA A 33 -42.52 -30.95 3.80
N LEU A 34 -43.59 -30.43 3.20
CA LEU A 34 -43.48 -29.51 2.05
C LEU A 34 -43.12 -28.07 2.45
N LEU A 35 -43.50 -27.63 3.66
CA LEU A 35 -43.13 -26.31 4.21
C LEU A 35 -41.68 -26.27 4.72
N PHE A 36 -41.11 -27.41 5.10
CA PHE A 36 -39.67 -27.50 5.45
C PHE A 36 -38.75 -27.50 4.23
N LEU A 37 -39.25 -27.80 3.03
CA LEU A 37 -38.47 -27.80 1.77
C LEU A 37 -38.39 -26.42 1.09
N LEU A 38 -39.13 -25.42 1.58
CA LEU A 38 -39.10 -24.04 1.08
C LEU A 38 -38.31 -23.07 1.99
N SER A 39 -37.79 -23.56 3.12
CA SER A 39 -36.81 -22.85 3.94
C SER A 39 -35.42 -23.39 3.65
N SER A 40 -34.98 -23.28 2.40
CA SER A 40 -33.55 -23.22 2.09
C SER A 40 -33.01 -21.95 2.73
N ALA A 41 -32.74 -22.02 4.04
CA ALA A 41 -31.95 -21.00 4.71
C ALA A 41 -30.70 -20.82 3.86
N ARG A 42 -30.57 -19.66 3.22
CA ARG A 42 -29.31 -19.25 2.60
C ARG A 42 -28.29 -19.33 3.72
N VAL A 43 -27.46 -20.38 3.70
CA VAL A 43 -26.20 -20.38 4.41
C VAL A 43 -25.52 -19.10 3.94
N PRO A 44 -25.24 -18.11 4.82
CA PRO A 44 -24.49 -16.95 4.41
C PRO A 44 -23.22 -17.48 3.76
N ALA A 45 -22.93 -17.03 2.53
CA ALA A 45 -21.69 -17.37 1.86
C ALA A 45 -20.56 -17.18 2.87
N ALA A 46 -19.73 -18.21 3.07
CA ALA A 46 -18.59 -18.13 3.97
C ALA A 46 -17.85 -16.83 3.66
N ALA A 47 -17.72 -15.96 4.66
CA ALA A 47 -17.02 -14.71 4.50
C ALA A 47 -15.64 -15.02 3.91
N ASP A 48 -15.25 -14.28 2.87
CA ASP A 48 -13.95 -14.40 2.24
C ASP A 48 -12.87 -14.38 3.33
N THR A 49 -12.16 -15.51 3.49
CA THR A 49 -11.19 -15.72 4.56
C THR A 49 -9.80 -15.26 4.15
N ASP A 50 -9.62 -14.61 2.99
CA ASP A 50 -8.30 -14.11 2.58
C ASP A 50 -7.84 -13.03 3.58
N PRO A 51 -6.82 -13.29 4.42
CA PRO A 51 -6.43 -12.38 5.49
C PRO A 51 -5.57 -11.22 4.98
N ARG A 52 -5.39 -11.07 3.67
CA ARG A 52 -4.52 -10.07 3.06
C ARG A 52 -5.16 -8.69 3.11
N VAL A 53 -4.41 -7.73 3.62
CA VAL A 53 -4.78 -6.31 3.64
C VAL A 53 -3.73 -5.53 2.86
N VAL A 54 -4.18 -4.66 1.95
CA VAL A 54 -3.32 -3.70 1.25
C VAL A 54 -3.74 -2.30 1.64
N LEU A 55 -2.85 -1.59 2.34
CA LEU A 55 -3.03 -0.18 2.68
C LEU A 55 -2.31 0.67 1.63
N VAL A 56 -3.07 1.47 0.88
CA VAL A 56 -2.53 2.38 -0.14
C VAL A 56 -2.75 3.81 0.32
N THR A 57 -1.67 4.59 0.38
CA THR A 57 -1.73 6.05 0.59
C THR A 57 -1.32 6.77 -0.68
N ILE A 58 -1.99 7.90 -0.96
CA ILE A 58 -1.60 8.83 -2.03
C ILE A 58 -1.27 10.14 -1.32
N ASP A 59 0.03 10.45 -1.21
CA ASP A 59 0.48 11.59 -0.42
C ASP A 59 -0.06 12.90 -1.00
N GLY A 60 -0.50 13.80 -0.11
CA GLY A 60 -1.06 15.09 -0.48
C GLY A 60 -2.36 15.04 -1.29
N PHE A 61 -3.11 13.92 -1.31
CA PHE A 61 -4.38 13.82 -2.03
C PHE A 61 -5.57 14.30 -1.18
N PRO A 62 -6.11 15.52 -1.40
CA PRO A 62 -7.18 16.06 -0.58
C PRO A 62 -8.53 15.42 -0.94
N ALA A 63 -9.42 15.30 0.04
CA ALA A 63 -10.79 14.77 -0.17
C ALA A 63 -11.57 15.53 -1.25
N ALA A 64 -11.35 16.84 -1.37
CA ALA A 64 -12.01 17.68 -2.38
C ALA A 64 -11.73 17.24 -3.83
N MET A 65 -10.54 16.68 -4.12
CA MET A 65 -10.24 16.16 -5.46
C MET A 65 -11.05 14.90 -5.80
N LEU A 66 -11.40 14.10 -4.80
CA LEU A 66 -12.27 12.93 -5.00
C LEU A 66 -13.72 13.35 -5.27
N ALA A 67 -14.16 14.42 -4.61
CA ALA A 67 -15.50 14.99 -4.76
C ALA A 67 -15.69 15.77 -6.08
N ASP A 68 -14.63 16.37 -6.62
CA ASP A 68 -14.69 17.04 -7.92
C ASP A 68 -14.78 16.02 -9.07
N GLU A 69 -15.93 15.97 -9.75
CA GLU A 69 -16.19 15.10 -10.91
C GLU A 69 -15.24 15.34 -12.09
N LYS A 70 -14.65 16.53 -12.20
CA LYS A 70 -13.72 16.89 -13.30
C LYS A 70 -12.33 16.28 -13.11
N THR A 71 -11.98 15.85 -11.90
CA THR A 71 -10.68 15.22 -11.63
C THR A 71 -10.54 13.91 -12.43
N PRO A 72 -9.47 13.68 -13.21
CA PRO A 72 -9.36 12.48 -14.05
C PRO A 72 -8.87 11.26 -13.27
N ILE A 73 -9.67 10.78 -12.32
CA ILE A 73 -9.35 9.65 -11.41
C ILE A 73 -10.33 8.46 -11.53
N PRO A 74 -10.60 7.95 -12.76
CA PRO A 74 -11.65 6.95 -12.98
C PRO A 74 -11.44 5.65 -12.21
N ARG A 75 -10.19 5.26 -11.95
CA ARG A 75 -9.86 4.05 -11.17
C ARG A 75 -10.16 4.22 -9.68
N LEU A 76 -9.85 5.38 -9.10
CA LEU A 76 -10.17 5.66 -7.69
C LEU A 76 -11.68 5.77 -7.48
N ARG A 77 -12.40 6.39 -8.42
CA ARG A 77 -13.87 6.43 -8.37
C ARG A 77 -14.48 5.04 -8.44
N LYS A 78 -13.98 4.19 -9.34
CA LYS A 78 -14.43 2.79 -9.41
C LYS A 78 -14.22 2.06 -8.08
N LEU A 79 -13.08 2.26 -7.42
CA LEU A 79 -12.81 1.69 -6.10
C LEU A 79 -13.77 2.22 -5.03
N ALA A 80 -14.02 3.54 -5.00
CA ALA A 80 -14.95 4.17 -4.07
C ALA A 80 -16.39 3.67 -4.26
N THR A 81 -16.85 3.50 -5.50
CA THR A 81 -18.18 2.96 -5.82
C THR A 81 -18.32 1.48 -5.44
N ALA A 82 -17.25 0.69 -5.61
CA ALA A 82 -17.26 -0.73 -5.25
C ALA A 82 -17.09 -0.98 -3.74
N GLY A 83 -16.56 0.00 -3.00
CA GLY A 83 -16.28 -0.09 -1.58
C GLY A 83 -17.07 0.93 -0.75
N VAL A 84 -16.43 1.43 0.30
CA VAL A 84 -16.98 2.48 1.17
C VAL A 84 -16.09 3.70 1.10
N MET A 85 -16.71 4.87 1.01
CA MET A 85 -16.04 6.16 0.98
C MET A 85 -16.51 7.01 2.15
N ALA A 86 -15.56 7.58 2.90
CA ALA A 86 -15.85 8.63 3.88
C ALA A 86 -15.90 10.00 3.18
N GLU A 87 -16.62 10.96 3.75
CA GLU A 87 -16.61 12.36 3.30
C GLU A 87 -15.18 12.94 3.25
N GLY A 88 -14.35 12.53 4.22
CA GLY A 88 -12.93 12.85 4.27
C GLY A 88 -12.28 12.21 5.50
N MET A 89 -10.94 12.22 5.52
CA MET A 89 -10.16 11.77 6.68
C MET A 89 -9.54 12.98 7.37
N ARG A 90 -9.83 13.16 8.65
CA ARG A 90 -9.17 14.19 9.46
C ARG A 90 -7.76 13.74 9.82
N VAL A 91 -6.77 14.49 9.37
CA VAL A 91 -5.35 14.22 9.57
C VAL A 91 -4.84 14.76 10.92
N CYS A 92 -3.76 14.19 11.42
CA CYS A 92 -3.07 14.69 12.60
C CYS A 92 -2.29 15.97 12.28
N ASN A 93 -2.23 16.87 13.26
CA ASN A 93 -1.36 18.04 13.23
C ASN A 93 0.02 17.65 13.82
N PRO A 94 1.14 17.99 13.17
CA PRO A 94 1.27 18.74 11.92
C PRO A 94 0.87 17.95 10.68
N THR A 95 0.28 18.62 9.69
CA THR A 95 -0.13 18.02 8.40
C THR A 95 1.08 17.78 7.48
N MET A 96 2.04 17.00 7.97
CA MET A 96 3.24 16.57 7.26
C MET A 96 3.21 15.05 7.00
N THR A 97 3.93 14.62 5.96
CA THR A 97 3.95 13.24 5.47
C THR A 97 4.32 12.23 6.56
N TRP A 98 5.51 12.33 7.16
CA TRP A 98 6.01 11.31 8.10
C TRP A 98 5.17 11.23 9.39
N PRO A 99 4.78 12.34 10.04
CA PRO A 99 3.86 12.29 11.18
C PRO A 99 2.54 11.58 10.86
N ASN A 100 1.89 11.92 9.74
CA ASN A 100 0.58 11.36 9.41
C ASN A 100 0.66 9.89 8.95
N HIS A 101 1.69 9.50 8.20
CA HIS A 101 1.87 8.10 7.83
C HIS A 101 2.20 7.24 9.05
N THR A 102 2.94 7.78 10.02
CA THR A 102 3.18 7.10 11.31
C THR A 102 1.89 6.98 12.13
N THR A 103 1.04 8.02 12.14
CA THR A 103 -0.30 7.96 12.74
C THR A 103 -1.13 6.82 12.14
N LEU A 104 -1.14 6.65 10.81
CA LEU A 104 -1.91 5.60 10.14
C LEU A 104 -1.55 4.18 10.60
N VAL A 105 -0.28 3.93 10.91
CA VAL A 105 0.20 2.60 11.32
C VAL A 105 0.35 2.43 12.83
N THR A 106 0.26 3.50 13.64
CA THR A 106 0.32 3.39 15.11
C THR A 106 -1.04 3.60 15.76
N GLY A 107 -1.97 4.27 15.09
CA GLY A 107 -3.21 4.76 15.69
C GLY A 107 -3.00 5.90 16.70
N LEU A 108 -1.78 6.45 16.79
CA LEU A 108 -1.39 7.48 17.74
C LEU A 108 -1.24 8.84 17.05
N ARG A 109 -1.36 9.91 17.82
CA ARG A 109 -1.05 11.27 17.34
C ARG A 109 0.47 11.51 17.34
N ALA A 110 0.90 12.55 16.62
CA ALA A 110 2.30 12.94 16.51
C ALA A 110 3.01 13.15 17.86
N ASP A 111 2.31 13.70 18.86
CA ASP A 111 2.81 13.88 20.23
C ASP A 111 2.97 12.58 21.03
N ARG A 112 2.47 11.46 20.51
CA ARG A 112 2.50 10.13 21.17
C ARG A 112 3.41 9.14 20.47
N HIS A 113 3.50 9.17 19.14
CA HIS A 113 4.46 8.35 18.39
C HIS A 113 5.79 9.07 18.09
N SER A 114 5.95 10.32 18.55
CA SER A 114 7.17 11.15 18.52
C SER A 114 7.67 11.64 17.15
N VAL A 115 7.18 11.08 16.04
CA VAL A 115 7.46 11.61 14.70
C VAL A 115 6.73 12.95 14.49
N LEU A 116 7.46 14.06 14.60
CA LEU A 116 6.95 15.42 14.45
C LEU A 116 7.32 16.10 13.12
N PHE A 117 8.38 15.63 12.45
CA PHE A 117 8.89 16.17 11.18
C PHE A 117 9.28 15.01 10.24
N ASN A 118 9.61 15.32 8.99
CA ASN A 118 10.15 14.35 8.04
C ASN A 118 11.65 14.07 8.31
N GLY A 119 11.97 13.76 9.56
CA GLY A 119 13.32 13.53 10.08
C GLY A 119 13.45 13.95 11.54
N ILE A 120 14.65 13.81 12.09
CA ILE A 120 14.98 14.31 13.43
C ILE A 120 15.43 15.77 13.31
N LEU A 121 14.86 16.64 14.15
CA LEU A 121 15.37 18.00 14.31
C LEU A 121 16.77 17.96 14.93
N THR A 122 17.76 18.46 14.21
CA THR A 122 19.12 18.62 14.69
C THR A 122 19.42 20.11 14.85
N ARG A 123 19.85 20.49 16.04
CA ARG A 123 20.34 21.85 16.35
C ARG A 123 21.86 21.78 16.47
N GLY A 124 22.55 22.61 15.69
CA GLY A 124 23.99 22.79 15.81
C GLY A 124 24.36 23.74 16.94
N GLU A 125 25.51 24.37 16.82
CA GLU A 125 25.98 25.43 17.73
C GLU A 125 24.97 26.59 17.84
N ALA A 126 25.17 27.45 18.85
CA ALA A 126 24.43 28.71 18.96
C ALA A 126 24.49 29.47 17.62
N ASP A 127 23.35 30.01 17.19
CA ASP A 127 23.13 30.71 15.92
C ASP A 127 23.18 29.86 14.63
N ALA A 128 23.41 28.55 14.72
CA ALA A 128 23.27 27.66 13.56
C ALA A 128 21.79 27.45 13.17
N PRO A 129 21.45 27.41 11.87
CA PRO A 129 20.11 27.02 11.42
C PRO A 129 19.75 25.62 11.92
N VAL A 130 18.50 25.44 12.33
CA VAL A 130 17.95 24.12 12.63
C VAL A 130 17.86 23.34 11.31
N SER A 131 18.32 22.10 11.33
CA SER A 131 18.20 21.16 10.21
C SER A 131 17.29 19.99 10.57
N VAL A 132 16.78 19.33 9.54
CA VAL A 132 16.00 18.09 9.67
C VAL A 132 16.82 17.00 9.01
N ASP A 133 17.17 15.98 9.78
CA ASP A 133 17.92 14.83 9.31
C ASP A 133 16.98 13.64 9.00
N PRO A 134 16.74 13.33 7.71
CA PRO A 134 15.90 12.21 7.31
C PRO A 134 16.66 10.88 7.31
N ARG A 135 17.98 10.85 7.57
CA ARG A 135 18.80 9.62 7.50
C ARG A 135 18.77 8.83 8.80
N ARG A 136 17.57 8.54 9.28
CA ARG A 136 17.33 7.90 10.57
C ARG A 136 16.58 6.60 10.41
N ASP A 137 16.94 5.64 11.26
CA ASP A 137 16.31 4.34 11.26
C ASP A 137 14.96 4.41 11.98
N LYS A 138 14.06 3.47 11.67
CA LYS A 138 12.75 3.38 12.32
C LYS A 138 12.86 3.47 13.84
N SER A 139 13.81 2.75 14.43
CA SER A 139 14.02 2.67 15.89
C SER A 139 14.42 4.00 16.53
N GLU A 140 14.95 4.94 15.76
CA GLU A 140 15.30 6.29 16.22
C GLU A 140 14.13 7.27 16.05
N LEU A 141 13.19 6.98 15.13
CA LEU A 141 12.11 7.88 14.75
C LEU A 141 10.80 7.59 15.48
N VAL A 142 10.40 6.32 15.54
CA VAL A 142 9.05 5.90 15.96
C VAL A 142 9.10 5.34 17.38
N ALA A 143 8.53 6.06 18.33
CA ALA A 143 8.57 5.71 19.77
C ALA A 143 7.44 4.77 20.22
N ALA A 144 6.72 4.15 19.29
CA ALA A 144 5.56 3.30 19.59
C ALA A 144 5.51 2.07 18.65
N PRO A 145 4.90 0.96 19.11
CA PRO A 145 4.63 -0.18 18.23
C PRO A 145 3.77 0.23 17.04
N THR A 146 4.10 -0.30 15.87
CA THR A 146 3.32 -0.12 14.65
C THR A 146 2.45 -1.35 14.39
N LEU A 147 1.45 -1.21 13.53
CA LEU A 147 0.59 -2.29 13.08
C LEU A 147 1.42 -3.44 12.49
N TYR A 148 2.43 -3.13 11.68
CA TYR A 148 3.29 -4.15 11.09
C TYR A 148 4.24 -4.80 12.11
N ASP A 149 4.61 -4.14 13.22
CA ASP A 149 5.28 -4.81 14.34
C ASP A 149 4.39 -5.92 14.91
N LEU A 150 3.15 -5.57 15.24
CA LEU A 150 2.19 -6.51 15.82
C LEU A 150 1.90 -7.70 14.89
N LEU A 151 1.77 -7.45 13.59
CA LEU A 151 1.51 -8.49 12.60
C LEU A 151 2.73 -9.40 12.40
N HIS A 152 3.93 -8.82 12.33
CA HIS A 152 5.17 -9.58 12.22
C HIS A 152 5.42 -10.46 13.45
N ASP A 153 5.24 -9.91 14.66
CA ASP A 153 5.36 -10.65 15.92
C ASP A 153 4.32 -11.79 16.03
N ALA A 154 3.16 -11.63 15.39
CA ALA A 154 2.14 -12.67 15.26
C ALA A 154 2.46 -13.71 14.16
N GLY A 155 3.60 -13.62 13.49
CA GLY A 155 4.03 -14.52 12.42
C GLY A 155 3.37 -14.26 11.07
N MET A 156 2.71 -13.11 10.88
CA MET A 156 2.17 -12.71 9.59
C MET A 156 3.25 -12.07 8.73
N ARG A 157 3.21 -12.31 7.42
CA ARG A 157 4.14 -11.69 6.48
C ARG A 157 3.76 -10.22 6.26
N THR A 158 4.74 -9.33 6.35
CA THR A 158 4.56 -7.87 6.23
C THR A 158 5.43 -7.31 5.11
N ALA A 159 4.91 -6.30 4.40
CA ALA A 159 5.64 -5.63 3.34
C ALA A 159 5.32 -4.14 3.30
N GLY A 160 6.32 -3.32 2.99
CA GLY A 160 6.23 -1.87 2.84
C GLY A 160 6.90 -1.41 1.55
N ILE A 161 6.23 -0.57 0.77
CA ILE A 161 6.80 0.06 -0.42
C ILE A 161 6.57 1.56 -0.29
N ASN A 162 7.67 2.31 -0.30
CA ASN A 162 7.71 3.75 -0.15
C ASN A 162 6.96 4.25 1.10
N TRP A 163 6.99 3.47 2.19
CA TRP A 163 6.38 3.87 3.45
C TRP A 163 7.38 4.69 4.28
N PRO A 164 6.97 5.83 4.87
CA PRO A 164 7.83 6.63 5.74
C PRO A 164 8.29 5.94 7.01
N CYS A 165 9.46 6.33 7.52
CA CYS A 165 9.99 5.87 8.80
C CYS A 165 10.15 4.34 8.91
N THR A 166 10.36 3.63 7.80
CA THR A 166 10.58 2.18 7.80
C THR A 166 12.03 1.77 7.59
N ARG A 167 12.94 2.72 7.34
CA ARG A 167 14.38 2.46 7.14
C ARG A 167 14.92 1.50 8.20
N ASN A 168 15.51 0.40 7.74
CA ASN A 168 16.09 -0.67 8.55
C ASN A 168 15.11 -1.33 9.55
N SER A 169 13.80 -1.25 9.29
CA SER A 169 12.77 -1.94 10.07
C SER A 169 13.09 -3.42 10.21
N LYS A 170 12.81 -3.98 11.39
CA LYS A 170 12.99 -5.40 11.68
C LYS A 170 11.72 -6.21 11.52
N SER A 171 10.60 -5.54 11.28
CA SER A 171 9.26 -6.11 11.25
C SER A 171 8.56 -5.94 9.90
N LEU A 172 9.31 -5.54 8.87
CA LEU A 172 8.88 -5.64 7.47
C LEU A 172 9.75 -6.71 6.80
N ASP A 173 9.14 -7.82 6.39
CA ASP A 173 9.85 -8.90 5.69
C ASP A 173 10.35 -8.43 4.32
N ASP A 174 9.60 -7.52 3.70
CA ASP A 174 9.92 -6.85 2.45
C ASP A 174 9.70 -5.35 2.56
N ASP A 175 10.78 -4.58 2.70
CA ASP A 175 10.72 -3.12 2.75
C ASP A 175 11.49 -2.47 1.59
N PHE A 176 10.88 -1.46 0.99
CA PHE A 176 11.51 -0.45 0.13
C PHE A 176 11.17 0.92 0.74
N PRO A 177 11.99 1.46 1.66
CA PRO A 177 11.59 2.58 2.50
C PRO A 177 11.48 3.92 1.74
N ASP A 178 10.61 4.81 2.21
CA ASP A 178 10.70 6.25 1.86
C ASP A 178 11.84 6.88 2.69
N SER A 179 13.06 6.77 2.18
CA SER A 179 14.26 7.33 2.80
C SER A 179 15.30 7.69 1.73
N PRO A 180 16.31 8.50 2.08
CA PRO A 180 17.53 8.56 1.27
C PRO A 180 18.08 7.14 1.04
N GLU A 181 18.58 6.90 -0.17
CA GLU A 181 19.21 5.64 -0.57
C GLU A 181 18.30 4.40 -0.34
N PRO A 182 17.05 4.41 -0.83
CA PRO A 182 16.04 3.43 -0.46
C PRO A 182 16.45 2.00 -0.84
N LEU A 183 17.14 1.85 -1.97
CA LEU A 183 17.67 0.56 -2.41
C LEU A 183 18.74 0.00 -1.46
N LEU A 184 19.53 0.83 -0.78
CA LEU A 184 20.53 0.34 0.20
C LEU A 184 19.84 -0.18 1.46
N HIS A 185 18.74 0.46 1.85
CA HIS A 185 17.97 0.16 3.06
C HIS A 185 16.80 -0.80 2.85
N SER A 186 16.61 -1.26 1.61
CA SER A 186 15.65 -2.30 1.32
C SER A 186 16.09 -3.65 1.91
N THR A 187 15.14 -4.51 2.24
CA THR A 187 15.44 -5.84 2.80
C THR A 187 16.33 -6.67 1.85
N PRO A 188 17.22 -7.54 2.37
CA PRO A 188 18.14 -8.32 1.53
C PRO A 188 17.43 -9.13 0.44
N ARG A 189 16.29 -9.76 0.79
CA ARG A 189 15.44 -10.54 -0.11
C ARG A 189 14.92 -9.68 -1.26
N LEU A 190 14.27 -8.56 -0.95
CA LEU A 190 13.74 -7.64 -1.96
C LEU A 190 14.85 -7.04 -2.84
N ARG A 191 16.01 -6.67 -2.27
CA ARG A 191 17.14 -6.16 -3.05
C ARG A 191 17.66 -7.20 -4.04
N GLN A 192 17.72 -8.47 -3.65
CA GLN A 192 18.13 -9.55 -4.54
C GLN A 192 17.11 -9.73 -5.67
N GLU A 193 15.81 -9.72 -5.35
CA GLU A 193 14.74 -9.80 -6.34
C GLU A 193 14.78 -8.62 -7.32
N LEU A 194 14.94 -7.39 -6.84
CA LEU A 194 15.04 -6.18 -7.68
C LEU A 194 16.28 -6.20 -8.59
N ARG A 195 17.41 -6.72 -8.12
CA ARG A 195 18.62 -6.88 -8.94
C ARG A 195 18.49 -7.99 -9.99
N ALA A 196 17.77 -9.05 -9.66
CA ALA A 196 17.50 -10.15 -10.58
C ALA A 196 16.41 -9.81 -11.60
N SER A 197 15.50 -8.89 -11.27
CA SER A 197 14.48 -8.43 -12.20
C SER A 197 15.09 -7.50 -13.26
N ASP A 198 15.24 -7.99 -14.49
CA ASP A 198 15.53 -7.17 -15.68
C ASP A 198 14.27 -6.39 -16.16
N ALA A 199 13.43 -5.97 -15.21
CA ALA A 199 12.18 -5.30 -15.48
C ALA A 199 12.44 -3.84 -15.82
N ARG A 200 12.75 -3.56 -17.09
CA ARG A 200 12.85 -2.19 -17.60
C ARG A 200 11.47 -1.55 -17.67
N MET A 201 11.28 -0.45 -16.94
CA MET A 201 10.11 0.41 -17.09
C MET A 201 10.30 1.28 -18.34
N ASN A 202 9.44 1.11 -19.32
CA ASN A 202 9.44 1.96 -20.52
C ASN A 202 8.65 3.25 -20.25
N ALA A 203 9.32 4.39 -20.36
CA ALA A 203 8.67 5.69 -20.37
C ALA A 203 8.08 6.00 -21.76
N ALA A 204 7.03 6.82 -21.81
CA ALA A 204 6.57 7.39 -23.07
C ALA A 204 7.58 8.40 -23.59
N PHE A 205 7.87 8.36 -24.90
CA PHE A 205 8.73 9.32 -25.58
C PHE A 205 7.99 9.91 -26.77
N ILE A 206 7.87 11.25 -26.80
CA ILE A 206 7.25 12.00 -27.89
C ILE A 206 8.15 13.21 -28.18
N VAL A 207 8.47 13.44 -29.45
CA VAL A 207 9.28 14.57 -29.90
C VAL A 207 8.69 15.14 -31.19
N ALA A 208 8.63 16.46 -31.30
CA ALA A 208 8.08 17.17 -32.46
C ALA A 208 8.79 18.52 -32.63
N GLY A 209 8.90 19.00 -33.88
CA GLY A 209 9.49 20.30 -34.17
C GLY A 209 10.28 20.31 -35.48
N ARG A 210 10.94 21.44 -35.76
CA ARG A 210 11.81 21.62 -36.93
C ARG A 210 12.94 20.57 -36.92
N GLY A 211 13.14 19.91 -38.05
CA GLY A 211 14.16 18.86 -38.19
C GLY A 211 13.72 17.46 -37.70
N ILE A 212 12.48 17.30 -37.21
CA ILE A 212 11.90 16.02 -36.83
C ILE A 212 10.92 15.54 -37.90
N LYS A 213 11.03 14.27 -38.31
CA LYS A 213 10.08 13.61 -39.21
C LYS A 213 8.71 13.47 -38.55
N SER A 214 7.68 14.02 -39.20
CA SER A 214 6.31 13.87 -38.74
C SER A 214 5.82 12.43 -38.89
N GLY A 215 5.11 11.91 -37.88
CA GLY A 215 4.49 10.59 -37.91
C GLY A 215 5.44 9.39 -37.84
N ALA A 216 6.74 9.61 -37.64
CA ALA A 216 7.72 8.53 -37.51
C ALA A 216 7.40 7.64 -36.29
N LYS A 217 7.43 6.31 -36.50
CA LYS A 217 7.36 5.31 -35.43
C LYS A 217 8.70 4.60 -35.32
N ILE A 218 9.26 4.59 -34.13
CA ILE A 218 10.56 4.00 -33.84
C ILE A 218 10.43 2.95 -32.74
N GLY A 219 11.45 2.11 -32.59
CA GLY A 219 11.53 1.12 -31.52
C GLY A 219 11.78 1.75 -30.14
N LEU A 220 12.23 0.94 -29.20
CA LEU A 220 12.67 1.45 -27.90
C LEU A 220 13.86 2.39 -28.07
N VAL A 221 13.84 3.46 -27.28
CA VAL A 221 14.92 4.44 -27.18
C VAL A 221 15.36 4.52 -25.74
N ASP A 222 16.65 4.69 -25.52
CA ASP A 222 17.17 4.91 -24.18
C ASP A 222 17.12 6.41 -23.86
N ASN A 223 16.89 6.78 -22.60
CA ASN A 223 16.84 8.19 -22.20
C ASN A 223 18.18 8.92 -22.48
N ILE A 224 19.30 8.19 -22.50
CA ILE A 224 20.63 8.71 -22.84
C ILE A 224 20.77 9.12 -24.32
N ASP A 225 19.87 8.67 -25.20
CA ASP A 225 19.88 9.00 -26.63
C ASP A 225 19.37 10.43 -26.90
N VAL A 226 18.63 11.02 -25.96
CA VAL A 226 17.93 12.30 -26.13
C VAL A 226 18.92 13.46 -26.31
N ALA A 227 19.89 13.58 -25.40
CA ALA A 227 20.85 14.69 -25.40
C ALA A 227 21.73 14.75 -26.68
N PRO A 228 22.38 13.66 -27.14
CA PRO A 228 23.16 13.70 -28.38
C PRO A 228 22.28 13.95 -29.61
N THR A 229 21.02 13.51 -29.61
CA THR A 229 20.07 13.79 -30.69
C THR A 229 19.72 15.28 -30.78
N ILE A 230 19.45 15.93 -29.64
CA ILE A 230 19.20 17.37 -29.58
C ILE A 230 20.45 18.14 -30.02
N ALA A 231 21.65 17.73 -29.58
CA ALA A 231 22.88 18.36 -30.02
C ALA A 231 23.03 18.32 -31.55
N ARG A 232 22.76 17.16 -32.18
CA ARG A 232 22.77 17.01 -33.64
C ARG A 232 21.76 17.91 -34.35
N LEU A 233 20.54 18.05 -33.81
CA LEU A 233 19.52 18.96 -34.34
C LEU A 233 19.96 20.43 -34.32
N LEU A 234 20.77 20.81 -33.32
CA LEU A 234 21.31 22.15 -33.16
C LEU A 234 22.63 22.37 -33.92
N GLY A 235 23.07 21.40 -34.74
CA GLY A 235 24.35 21.47 -35.44
C GLY A 235 25.56 21.47 -34.50
N LYS A 236 25.43 20.84 -33.32
CA LYS A 236 26.49 20.70 -32.32
C LYS A 236 26.85 19.22 -32.11
N ALA A 237 28.04 18.99 -31.59
CA ALA A 237 28.44 17.69 -31.07
C ALA A 237 28.32 17.67 -29.55
N LEU A 238 27.92 16.53 -28.99
CA LEU A 238 27.94 16.30 -27.54
C LEU A 238 29.07 15.29 -27.23
N PRO A 239 30.30 15.75 -26.95
CA PRO A 239 31.40 14.86 -26.65
C PRO A 239 31.10 14.03 -25.40
N ASN A 240 31.57 12.78 -25.38
CA ASN A 240 31.37 11.80 -24.29
C ASN A 240 29.93 11.32 -24.07
N ALA A 241 28.99 11.64 -24.96
CA ALA A 241 27.66 11.03 -24.92
C ALA A 241 27.76 9.51 -25.12
N GLN A 242 27.14 8.74 -24.20
CA GLN A 242 27.05 7.28 -24.30
C GLN A 242 25.88 6.81 -25.17
N GLY A 243 24.81 7.62 -25.23
CA GLY A 243 23.64 7.35 -26.05
C GLY A 243 23.90 7.57 -27.53
N ARG A 244 23.10 6.92 -28.37
CA ARG A 244 23.16 7.09 -29.83
C ARG A 244 22.37 8.31 -30.26
N ILE A 245 22.72 8.86 -31.42
CA ILE A 245 21.88 9.86 -32.10
C ILE A 245 20.72 9.11 -32.78
N LEU A 246 19.49 9.53 -32.52
CA LEU A 246 18.27 8.99 -33.13
C LEU A 246 18.12 9.53 -34.56
N ASN A 247 19.01 9.16 -35.47
CA ASN A 247 18.99 9.64 -36.86
C ASN A 247 17.70 9.27 -37.59
N GLU A 248 17.04 8.18 -37.20
CA GLU A 248 15.80 7.71 -37.80
C GLU A 248 14.64 8.72 -37.68
N ILE A 249 14.65 9.58 -36.64
CA ILE A 249 13.62 10.63 -36.45
C ILE A 249 13.99 11.97 -37.07
N LEU A 250 15.23 12.15 -37.52
CA LEU A 250 15.69 13.41 -38.09
C LEU A 250 15.33 13.49 -39.57
N VAL A 251 14.88 14.66 -40.03
CA VAL A 251 14.74 14.95 -41.46
C VAL A 251 16.14 14.95 -42.07
N SER A 252 16.33 14.23 -43.18
CA SER A 252 17.59 14.26 -43.92
C SER A 252 17.87 15.68 -44.40
N GLU A 253 19.09 16.17 -44.17
CA GLU A 253 19.59 17.39 -44.81
C GLU A 253 19.68 17.22 -46.33
#